data_AF-A0A6L6CNC5-F1
#
_entry.id   AF-A0A6L6CNC5-F1
#
_cell.length_a   1.000
_cell.length_b   1.000
_cell.length_c   1.000
_cell.angle_alpha   90.00
_cell.angle_beta   90.00
_cell.angle_gamma   90.00
#
_symmetry.space_group_name_H-M   'P 1'
#
loop_
_entity.id
_entity.type
_entity.pdbx_description
1 polymer ?
#
loop_
_entity_poly.entity_id
_entity_poly.type
_entity_poly.pdbx_seq_one_letter_code
_entity_poly.pdbx_strand_id
1 'polypeptide(L)'
;MTQPTFFSVARRPKWIGGLLFALAVAVVFALLGQWQLERTFTVVEPVTENEQVFVLNQIASPGAALTAEAANVLVSANIMLDQSNLFIVSNRLQQLGSEVVSGYWLIANSGALLADNDTTGSLTVAI
;
A
#
# COMPACT_ATOMS: atom_id res chain seq x y z
N MET A 1 -19.66 -63.07 -6.34
CA MET A 1 -19.02 -62.09 -5.43
C MET A 1 -19.71 -60.76 -5.62
N THR A 2 -20.52 -60.30 -4.66
CA THR A 2 -21.18 -58.99 -4.74
C THR A 2 -20.15 -57.89 -4.44
N GLN A 3 -19.94 -56.99 -5.40
CA GLN A 3 -19.01 -55.88 -5.20
C GLN A 3 -19.55 -54.92 -4.12
N PRO A 4 -18.68 -54.41 -3.23
CA PRO A 4 -19.10 -53.44 -2.22
C PRO A 4 -19.54 -52.14 -2.88
N THR A 5 -20.66 -51.58 -2.41
CA THR A 5 -21.18 -50.29 -2.90
C THR A 5 -20.33 -49.13 -2.39
N PHE A 6 -20.28 -48.02 -3.14
CA PHE A 6 -19.51 -46.81 -2.79
C PHE A 6 -19.72 -46.35 -1.34
N PHE A 7 -20.98 -46.26 -0.91
CA PHE A 7 -21.32 -45.86 0.47
C PHE A 7 -20.84 -46.85 1.54
N SER A 8 -20.75 -48.15 1.22
CA SER A 8 -20.19 -49.17 2.13
C SER A 8 -18.68 -49.02 2.30
N VAL A 9 -17.99 -48.47 1.30
CA VAL A 9 -16.56 -48.18 1.36
C VAL A 9 -16.34 -46.85 2.08
N ALA A 10 -17.11 -45.81 1.74
CA ALA A 10 -16.98 -44.47 2.32
C ALA A 10 -17.21 -44.43 3.85
N ARG A 11 -18.11 -45.27 4.38
CA ARG A 11 -18.40 -45.36 5.83
C ARG A 11 -17.37 -46.18 6.62
N ARG A 12 -16.35 -46.75 5.98
CA ARG A 12 -15.33 -47.51 6.74
C ARG A 12 -14.52 -46.54 7.61
N PRO A 13 -14.17 -46.92 8.85
CA PRO A 13 -13.47 -46.05 9.80
C PRO A 13 -12.19 -45.44 9.23
N LYS A 14 -11.46 -46.19 8.38
CA LYS A 14 -10.25 -45.71 7.69
C LYS A 14 -10.48 -44.46 6.85
N TRP A 15 -11.58 -44.38 6.11
CA TRP A 15 -11.88 -43.26 5.22
C TRP A 15 -12.44 -42.06 5.99
N ILE A 16 -13.22 -42.30 7.04
CA ILE A 16 -13.66 -41.25 7.96
C ILE A 16 -12.45 -40.63 8.68
N GLY A 17 -11.50 -41.45 9.12
CA GLY A 17 -10.24 -40.95 9.72
C GLY A 17 -9.44 -40.11 8.74
N GLY A 18 -9.31 -40.54 7.48
CA GLY A 18 -8.67 -39.76 6.42
C GLY A 18 -9.37 -38.41 6.16
N LEU A 19 -10.71 -38.39 6.18
CA LEU A 19 -11.50 -37.17 6.04
C LEU A 19 -11.27 -36.20 7.21
N LEU A 20 -11.30 -36.70 8.45
CA LEU A 20 -11.04 -35.88 9.64
C LEU A 20 -9.62 -35.33 9.66
N PHE A 21 -8.64 -36.12 9.25
CA PHE A 21 -7.26 -35.67 9.12
C PHE A 21 -7.13 -34.54 8.08
N ALA A 22 -7.73 -34.70 6.90
CA ALA A 22 -7.74 -33.66 5.88
C ALA A 22 -8.42 -32.37 6.37
N LEU A 23 -9.52 -32.50 7.12
CA LEU A 23 -10.21 -31.36 7.73
C LEU A 23 -9.33 -30.64 8.76
N ALA A 24 -8.63 -31.40 9.62
CA ALA A 24 -7.72 -30.82 10.61
C ALA A 24 -6.58 -30.03 9.95
N VAL A 25 -5.99 -30.59 8.89
CA VAL A 25 -4.95 -29.89 8.10
C VAL A 25 -5.52 -28.61 7.48
N ALA A 26 -6.72 -28.66 6.90
CA ALA A 26 -7.38 -27.48 6.34
C ALA A 26 -7.62 -26.38 7.39
N VAL A 27 -8.03 -26.74 8.61
CA VAL A 27 -8.19 -25.80 9.72
C VAL A 27 -6.87 -25.13 10.09
N VAL A 28 -5.77 -25.89 10.16
CA VAL A 28 -4.43 -25.32 10.44
C VAL A 28 -4.04 -24.30 9.38
N PHE A 29 -4.20 -24.63 8.10
CA PHE A 29 -3.91 -23.69 7.01
C PHE A 29 -4.82 -22.45 7.05
N ALA A 30 -6.10 -22.61 7.37
CA ALA A 30 -7.02 -21.49 7.50
C ALA A 30 -6.59 -20.55 8.64
N LEU A 31 -6.19 -21.07 9.80
CA LEU A 31 -5.71 -20.26 10.94
C LEU A 31 -4.41 -19.53 10.61
N LEU A 32 -3.45 -20.21 9.97
CA LEU A 32 -2.21 -19.58 9.51
C LEU A 32 -2.48 -18.51 8.44
N GLY A 33 -3.41 -18.76 7.52
CA GLY A 33 -3.84 -17.79 6.52
C GLY A 33 -4.50 -16.56 7.14
N GLN A 34 -5.36 -16.74 8.14
CA GLN A 34 -5.97 -15.63 8.88
C GLN A 34 -4.91 -14.74 9.54
N TRP A 35 -3.88 -15.34 10.15
CA TRP A 35 -2.77 -14.60 10.74
C TRP A 35 -2.02 -13.74 9.70
N GLN A 36 -1.84 -14.26 8.49
CA GLN A 36 -1.20 -13.52 7.40
C GLN A 36 -2.08 -12.34 6.94
N LEU A 37 -3.39 -12.55 6.78
CA LEU A 37 -4.32 -11.53 6.30
C LEU A 37 -4.46 -10.37 7.30
N GLU A 38 -4.52 -10.68 8.60
CA GLU A 38 -4.59 -9.67 9.68
C GLU A 38 -3.39 -8.71 9.67
N ARG A 39 -2.23 -9.18 9.21
CA ARG A 39 -1.00 -8.36 9.11
C ARG A 39 -0.84 -7.65 7.78
N THR A 40 -1.53 -8.10 6.73
CA THR A 40 -1.37 -7.56 5.38
C THR A 40 -2.32 -6.41 5.12
N PHE A 41 -3.53 -6.45 5.68
CA PHE A 41 -4.51 -5.39 5.47
C PHE A 41 -4.47 -4.38 6.60
N THR A 42 -4.16 -3.13 6.27
CA THR A 42 -4.54 -1.99 7.10
C THR A 42 -5.93 -1.57 6.61
N VAL A 43 -6.97 -1.86 7.40
CA VAL A 43 -8.33 -1.40 7.09
C VAL A 43 -8.35 0.11 7.29
N VAL A 44 -8.31 0.84 6.19
CA VAL A 44 -8.54 2.29 6.19
C VAL A 44 -10.04 2.48 5.96
N GLU A 45 -10.74 3.01 6.96
CA GLU A 45 -12.13 3.41 6.77
C GLU A 45 -12.19 4.44 5.63
N PRO A 46 -13.13 4.30 4.67
CA PRO A 46 -13.30 5.32 3.66
C PRO A 46 -13.69 6.61 4.38
N VAL A 47 -12.82 7.61 4.33
CA VAL A 47 -13.12 8.96 4.81
C VAL A 47 -14.21 9.52 3.90
N THR A 48 -15.46 9.27 4.27
CA THR A 48 -16.61 10.02 3.77
C THR A 48 -16.45 11.43 4.30
N GLU A 49 -16.01 12.33 3.42
CA GLU A 49 -16.06 13.78 3.62
C GLU A 49 -15.05 14.32 4.64
N ASN A 50 -13.80 14.49 4.17
CA ASN A 50 -12.96 15.67 4.39
C ASN A 50 -11.53 15.35 3.93
N GLU A 51 -11.26 15.59 2.65
CA GLU A 51 -9.90 15.72 2.13
C GLU A 51 -9.28 17.02 2.68
N GLN A 52 -9.08 17.08 3.99
CA GLN A 52 -8.37 18.18 4.63
C GLN A 52 -6.91 18.15 4.16
N VAL A 53 -6.46 19.27 3.59
CA VAL A 53 -5.08 19.46 3.16
C VAL A 53 -4.26 19.98 4.34
N PHE A 54 -3.28 19.19 4.78
CA PHE A 54 -2.38 19.57 5.87
C PHE A 54 -1.09 20.16 5.32
N VAL A 55 -0.43 21.03 6.08
CA VAL A 55 0.93 21.48 5.73
C VAL A 55 1.89 20.36 6.09
N LEU A 56 2.76 19.95 5.14
CA LEU A 56 3.64 18.78 5.31
C LEU A 56 4.48 18.82 6.60
N ASN A 57 4.96 20.00 6.98
CA ASN A 57 5.80 20.20 8.16
C ASN A 57 5.09 20.01 9.50
N GLN A 58 3.76 19.95 9.52
CA GLN A 58 2.98 19.72 10.73
C GLN A 58 2.84 18.24 11.07
N ILE A 59 2.98 17.37 10.06
CA ILE A 59 2.67 15.94 10.18
C ILE A 59 3.86 15.02 9.90
N ALA A 60 4.91 15.54 9.27
CA ALA A 60 6.10 14.79 8.93
C ALA A 60 7.36 15.61 9.20
N SER A 61 8.39 14.96 9.75
CA SER A 61 9.71 15.53 9.98
C SER A 61 10.77 14.72 9.23
N PRO A 62 11.77 15.36 8.60
CA PRO A 62 12.84 14.65 7.92
C PRO A 62 13.55 13.64 8.84
N GLY A 63 13.74 12.41 8.36
CA GLY A 63 14.42 11.35 9.10
C GLY A 63 13.59 10.68 10.21
N ALA A 64 12.40 11.18 10.52
CA ALA A 64 11.46 10.53 11.43
C ALA A 64 10.57 9.53 10.68
N ALA A 65 10.13 8.48 11.38
CA ALA A 65 9.14 7.55 10.83
C ALA A 65 7.78 8.25 10.65
N LEU A 66 7.12 8.00 9.51
CA LEU A 66 5.76 8.47 9.24
C LEU A 66 4.76 7.70 10.09
N THR A 67 3.82 8.40 10.72
CA THR A 67 2.70 7.76 11.42
C THR A 67 1.63 7.33 10.41
N ALA A 68 0.76 6.39 10.82
CA ALA A 68 -0.31 5.91 9.94
C ALA A 68 -1.29 7.01 9.55
N GLU A 69 -1.51 7.97 10.45
CA GLU A 69 -2.39 9.13 10.24
C GLU A 69 -1.76 10.12 9.25
N ALA A 70 -0.45 10.39 9.37
CA ALA A 70 0.26 11.30 8.49
C ALA A 70 0.42 10.75 7.05
N ALA A 71 0.40 9.43 6.88
CA ALA A 71 0.53 8.78 5.58
C ALA A 71 -0.75 8.79 4.73
N ASN A 72 -1.90 9.10 5.32
CA ASN A 72 -3.21 8.96 4.69
C ASN A 72 -3.95 10.31 4.57
N VAL A 73 -3.23 11.39 4.32
CA VAL A 73 -3.80 12.73 4.16
C VAL A 73 -3.22 13.45 2.96
N LEU A 74 -4.00 14.37 2.40
CA LEU A 74 -3.47 15.30 1.40
C LEU A 74 -2.56 16.31 2.08
N VAL A 75 -1.45 16.62 1.43
CA VAL A 75 -0.44 17.55 1.93
C VAL A 75 -0.17 18.67 0.95
N SER A 76 0.10 19.86 1.49
CA SER A 76 0.61 21.00 0.75
C SER A 76 1.95 21.45 1.32
N ALA A 77 2.85 21.85 0.43
CA ALA A 77 4.15 22.38 0.78
C ALA A 77 4.52 23.51 -0.20
N ASN A 78 5.09 24.58 0.33
CA ASN A 78 5.70 25.63 -0.47
C ASN A 78 7.19 25.33 -0.63
N ILE A 79 7.64 25.22 -1.88
CA ILE A 79 9.01 24.84 -2.21
C ILE A 79 9.64 25.83 -3.19
N MET A 80 10.96 25.89 -3.18
CA MET A 80 11.74 26.54 -4.24
C MET A 80 12.62 25.51 -4.94
N LEU A 81 12.45 25.37 -6.26
CA LEU A 81 13.19 24.41 -7.07
C LEU A 81 14.68 24.80 -7.14
N ASP A 82 15.55 23.80 -7.02
CA ASP A 82 16.96 23.94 -7.34
C ASP A 82 17.15 23.97 -8.86
N GLN A 83 17.54 25.13 -9.38
CA GLN A 83 17.73 25.33 -10.82
C GLN A 83 19.08 24.79 -11.32
N SER A 84 19.99 24.39 -10.42
CA SER A 84 21.31 23.88 -10.81
C SER A 84 21.29 22.39 -11.18
N ASN A 85 20.33 21.62 -10.65
CA ASN A 85 20.22 20.18 -10.87
C ASN A 85 18.82 19.81 -11.37
N LEU A 86 18.64 19.89 -12.70
CA LEU A 86 17.40 19.56 -13.38
C LEU A 86 17.59 18.35 -14.30
N PHE A 87 16.69 17.38 -14.20
CA PHE A 87 16.73 16.17 -15.02
C PHE A 87 15.42 16.03 -15.80
N ILE A 88 15.51 15.75 -17.09
CA ILE A 88 14.34 15.48 -17.93
C ILE A 88 14.30 13.99 -18.22
N VAL A 89 13.19 13.34 -17.86
CA VAL A 89 12.97 11.92 -18.11
C VAL A 89 11.89 11.77 -19.18
N SER A 90 12.30 11.24 -20.33
CA SER A 90 11.40 10.92 -21.42
C SER A 90 10.61 9.63 -21.18
N ASN A 91 9.59 9.40 -22.01
CA ASN A 91 8.78 8.19 -22.01
C ASN A 91 8.01 7.95 -20.70
N ARG A 92 7.54 9.04 -20.08
CA ARG A 92 6.73 9.01 -18.87
C ARG A 92 5.27 9.26 -19.21
N LEU A 93 4.36 8.51 -18.60
CA LEU A 93 2.93 8.74 -18.82
C LEU A 93 2.51 10.08 -18.20
N GLN A 94 1.83 10.91 -18.99
CA GLN A 94 1.29 12.20 -18.60
C GLN A 94 -0.17 12.28 -19.01
N GLN A 95 -0.99 12.89 -18.16
CA GLN A 95 -2.37 13.16 -18.48
C GLN A 95 -2.47 14.51 -19.19
N LEU A 96 -2.84 14.48 -20.47
CA LEU A 96 -3.12 15.67 -21.27
C LEU A 96 -4.64 15.73 -21.50
N GLY A 97 -5.34 16.49 -20.65
CA GLY A 97 -6.80 16.51 -20.65
C GLY A 97 -7.37 15.14 -20.26
N SER A 98 -8.10 14.50 -21.19
CA SER A 98 -8.70 13.16 -20.98
C SER A 98 -7.85 12.00 -21.48
N GLU A 99 -6.71 12.26 -22.13
CA GLU A 99 -5.85 11.21 -22.70
C GLU A 99 -4.56 11.03 -21.88
N VAL A 100 -4.08 9.80 -21.84
CA VAL A 100 -2.77 9.46 -21.25
C VAL A 100 -1.78 9.28 -22.37
N VAL A 101 -0.81 10.19 -22.45
CA VAL A 101 0.22 10.22 -23.50
C VAL A 101 1.60 9.97 -22.91
N SER A 102 2.52 9.50 -23.73
CA SER A 102 3.94 9.43 -23.35
C SER A 102 4.59 10.80 -23.54
N GLY A 103 5.14 11.36 -22.47
CA GLY A 103 5.73 12.69 -22.41
C GLY A 103 6.99 12.75 -21.55
N TYR A 104 7.24 13.91 -20.95
CA TYR A 104 8.49 14.24 -20.29
C TYR A 104 8.25 14.74 -18.87
N TRP A 105 8.88 14.11 -17.88
CA TRP A 105 8.86 14.63 -16.51
C TRP A 105 10.10 15.46 -16.23
N LEU A 106 9.91 16.61 -15.60
CA LEU A 106 10.99 17.39 -15.02
C LEU A 106 11.18 16.93 -13.57
N ILE A 107 12.35 16.37 -13.27
CA ILE A 107 12.76 16.00 -11.92
C ILE A 107 13.75 17.03 -11.42
N ALA A 108 13.45 17.60 -10.26
CA ALA A 108 14.29 18.57 -9.60
C ALA A 108 14.31 18.32 -8.10
N ASN A 109 15.43 18.64 -7.48
CA ASN A 109 15.42 18.84 -6.04
C ASN A 109 14.76 20.19 -5.70
N SER A 110 14.26 20.33 -4.49
CA SER A 110 13.71 21.58 -4.00
C SER A 110 13.99 21.77 -2.51
N GLY A 111 14.16 23.02 -2.11
CA GLY A 111 14.16 23.40 -0.70
C GLY A 111 12.74 23.70 -0.26
N ALA A 112 12.25 22.99 0.76
CA ALA A 112 11.01 23.33 1.43
C ALA A 112 11.26 24.54 2.34
N LEU A 113 10.48 25.61 2.16
CA LEU A 113 10.49 26.74 3.09
C LEU A 113 9.69 26.30 4.32
N LEU A 114 10.37 25.67 5.28
CA LEU A 114 9.77 25.36 6.58
C LEU A 114 9.57 26.69 7.30
N ALA A 115 8.33 27.06 7.58
CA ALA A 115 8.05 28.23 8.39
C ALA A 115 8.69 28.04 9.79
N ASP A 116 9.58 28.96 10.14
CA ASP A 116 10.00 29.30 11.51
C ASP A 116 11.10 28.48 12.20
N ASN A 117 11.92 27.69 11.49
CA ASN A 117 13.19 27.23 12.06
C ASN A 117 14.17 26.80 10.96
N ASP A 118 15.46 27.08 11.16
CA ASP A 118 16.63 27.00 10.25
C ASP A 118 16.93 25.60 9.63
N THR A 119 15.96 24.70 9.64
CA THR A 119 16.00 23.38 8.99
C THR A 119 15.41 23.49 7.59
N THR A 120 16.26 23.40 6.57
CA THR A 120 15.82 23.26 5.18
C THR A 120 15.56 21.79 4.88
N GLY A 121 14.28 21.39 4.80
CA GLY A 121 13.92 20.07 4.27
C GLY A 121 14.12 20.03 2.76
N SER A 122 14.64 18.93 2.23
CA SER A 122 14.78 18.73 0.78
C SER A 122 13.65 17.83 0.28
N LEU A 123 12.95 18.24 -0.77
CA LEU A 123 11.91 17.45 -1.42
C LEU A 123 12.25 17.30 -2.90
N THR A 124 12.41 16.06 -3.36
CA THR A 124 12.54 15.80 -4.80
C THR A 124 11.15 15.73 -5.42
N VAL A 125 10.92 16.55 -6.44
CA VAL A 125 9.63 16.64 -7.12
C VAL A 125 9.79 16.22 -8.58
N ALA A 126 8.79 15.51 -9.09
CA ALA A 126 8.62 15.23 -10.50
C ALA A 126 7.33 15.90 -10.98
N ILE A 127 7.44 16.78 -11.98
CA ILE A 127 6.34 17.56 -12.56
C ILE A 127 6.18 17.18 -14.04
#